data_AF-A0A2E5IC97-F1
#
_entry.id   AF-A0A2E5IC97-F1
#
_cell.length_a   1.000
_cell.length_b   1.000
_cell.length_c   1.000
_cell.angle_alpha   90.00
_cell.angle_beta   90.00
_cell.angle_gamma   90.00
#
_symmetry.space_group_name_H-M   'P 1'
#
loop_
_entity.id
_entity.type
_entity.pdbx_description
1 polymer ?
#
loop_
_entity_poly.entity_id
_entity_poly.type
_entity_poly.pdbx_seq_one_letter_code
_entity_poly.pdbx_strand_id
1 'polypeptide(L)'
;MFLLGRDAPSAYSESGTFGLQEYLQLAILGLLLIWLLIDWSRRSKSGPLAKAEPPFRAGKGTKKDPFVLEATPMVSAGGSALSTEIITLEGINANDIKTVSGPQFDITVVEQITDEDLSQDDHKIVFRLKLEDRDPDDLDEGVYEFMLKFKVARAVHFLWLATIDYRRGSVLEPAKSKESVESSQTESSVKVDVAISEAALAADRQRSEEEATKIKLEQAKAKAADQAKAKAAAAAALAATAAATKRKQAEEEARRASEAEAAERIKAMEAELEARRLALEEMDAKQRKKEEELLRVAER
;
A
#
# COMPACT_ATOMS: atom_id res chain seq x y z
N MET A 1 37.98 -63.33 30.33
CA MET A 1 37.15 -63.96 31.39
C MET A 1 37.05 -62.95 32.53
N PHE A 2 35.85 -62.78 33.10
CA PHE A 2 35.40 -61.76 34.07
C PHE A 2 34.93 -60.41 33.49
N LEU A 3 33.62 -60.37 33.20
CA LEU A 3 32.81 -59.16 33.34
C LEU A 3 31.62 -59.51 34.24
N LEU A 4 31.68 -59.00 35.47
CA LEU A 4 30.62 -59.05 36.46
C LEU A 4 29.65 -57.89 36.23
N GLY A 5 28.36 -58.21 36.25
CA GLY A 5 27.33 -57.42 36.92
C GLY A 5 27.04 -56.03 36.36
N ARG A 6 25.98 -55.94 35.57
CA ARG A 6 25.11 -54.76 35.64
C ARG A 6 23.67 -55.20 35.43
N ASP A 7 22.97 -55.33 36.55
CA ASP A 7 21.53 -55.49 36.62
C ASP A 7 20.86 -54.34 35.86
N ALA A 8 19.95 -54.69 34.97
CA ALA A 8 18.99 -53.77 34.40
C ALA A 8 17.86 -53.56 35.42
N PRO A 9 17.55 -52.33 35.86
CA PRO A 9 16.29 -52.10 36.52
C PRO A 9 15.17 -52.10 35.46
N SER A 10 14.29 -53.09 35.59
CA SER A 10 12.97 -53.12 35.00
C SER A 10 12.10 -51.97 35.53
N ALA A 11 11.16 -51.55 34.67
CA ALA A 11 9.99 -50.72 34.96
C ALA A 11 10.15 -49.19 34.83
N TYR A 12 10.11 -48.72 33.58
CA TYR A 12 9.34 -47.50 33.29
C TYR A 12 7.86 -47.90 33.26
N SER A 13 7.18 -47.77 34.40
CA SER A 13 5.73 -47.72 34.44
C SER A 13 5.28 -46.32 34.03
N GLU A 14 4.60 -46.23 32.90
CA GLU A 14 3.88 -45.05 32.43
C GLU A 14 2.80 -44.65 33.44
N SER A 15 3.12 -43.73 34.32
CA SER A 15 2.15 -42.81 34.91
C SER A 15 2.81 -41.44 34.97
N GLY A 16 2.82 -40.76 33.82
CA GLY A 16 3.38 -39.42 33.64
C GLY A 16 2.54 -38.40 34.40
N THR A 17 2.73 -38.31 35.71
CA THR A 17 2.34 -37.13 36.48
C THR A 17 3.37 -36.04 36.17
N PHE A 18 3.01 -35.11 35.29
CA PHE A 18 3.81 -33.92 35.05
C PHE A 18 4.11 -33.25 36.39
N GLY A 19 5.39 -33.00 36.69
CA GLY A 19 5.75 -32.34 37.93
C GLY A 19 5.23 -30.90 37.95
N LEU A 20 4.93 -30.33 39.12
CA LEU A 20 4.58 -28.90 39.28
C LEU A 20 5.59 -27.96 38.59
N GLN A 21 6.84 -28.39 38.46
CA GLN A 21 7.91 -27.68 37.74
C GLN A 21 7.73 -27.67 36.22
N GLU A 22 7.22 -28.75 35.63
CA GLU A 22 6.96 -28.85 34.18
C GLU A 22 5.74 -28.00 33.81
N TYR A 23 4.73 -27.92 34.68
CA TYR A 23 3.61 -26.98 34.52
C TYR A 23 4.08 -25.51 34.55
N LEU A 24 5.04 -25.17 35.42
CA LEU A 24 5.61 -23.82 35.47
C LEU A 24 6.36 -23.48 34.18
N GLN A 25 7.14 -24.42 33.64
CA GLN A 25 7.85 -24.26 32.38
C GLN A 25 6.88 -24.14 31.19
N LEU A 26 5.84 -24.96 31.14
CA LEU A 26 4.78 -24.87 30.13
C LEU A 26 4.00 -23.56 30.22
N ALA A 27 3.74 -23.05 31.43
CA ALA A 27 3.08 -21.76 31.63
C ALA A 27 3.94 -20.59 31.10
N ILE A 28 5.25 -20.59 31.37
CA ILE A 28 6.17 -19.57 30.85
C ILE A 28 6.26 -19.65 29.32
N LEU A 29 6.34 -20.85 28.76
CA LEU A 29 6.39 -21.04 27.30
C LEU A 29 5.07 -20.63 26.63
N GLY A 30 3.93 -20.90 27.28
CA GLY A 30 2.61 -20.42 26.86
C GLY A 30 2.52 -18.89 26.87
N LEU A 31 3.03 -18.24 27.91
CA LEU A 31 3.07 -16.78 27.98
C LEU A 31 3.98 -16.16 26.91
N LEU A 32 5.14 -16.77 26.62
CA LEU A 32 6.01 -16.35 25.52
C LEU A 32 5.33 -16.51 24.18
N LEU A 33 4.61 -17.61 23.96
CA LEU A 33 3.87 -17.86 22.72
C LEU A 33 2.73 -16.87 22.54
N ILE A 34 1.97 -16.58 23.61
CA ILE A 34 0.93 -15.54 23.60
C ILE A 34 1.53 -14.17 23.31
N TRP A 35 2.66 -13.83 23.93
CA TRP A 35 3.36 -12.57 23.66
C TRP A 35 3.83 -12.48 22.20
N LEU A 36 4.35 -13.58 21.63
CA LEU A 36 4.72 -13.69 20.22
C LEU A 36 3.52 -13.57 19.28
N LEU A 37 2.36 -14.13 19.63
CA LEU A 37 1.12 -14.00 18.86
C LEU A 37 0.57 -12.56 18.93
N ILE A 38 0.65 -11.91 20.08
CA ILE A 38 0.27 -10.49 20.24
C ILE A 38 1.23 -9.59 19.47
N ASP A 39 2.54 -9.85 19.52
CA ASP A 39 3.53 -9.09 18.77
C ASP A 39 3.40 -9.34 17.26
N TRP A 40 3.14 -10.58 16.85
CA TRP A 40 2.89 -10.92 15.44
C TRP A 40 1.61 -10.27 14.92
N SER A 41 0.51 -10.30 15.68
CA SER A 41 -0.73 -9.62 15.30
C SER A 41 -0.57 -8.10 15.23
N ARG A 42 0.24 -7.50 16.12
CA ARG A 42 0.60 -6.07 16.05
C ARG A 42 1.44 -5.75 14.81
N ARG A 43 2.37 -6.62 14.43
CA ARG A 43 3.21 -6.48 13.22
C ARG A 43 2.46 -6.82 11.93
N SER A 44 1.41 -7.65 12.02
CA SER A 44 0.60 -8.13 10.90
C SER A 44 -0.57 -7.20 10.56
N LYS A 45 -0.73 -6.07 11.27
CA LYS A 45 -1.64 -5.02 10.80
C LYS A 45 -1.09 -4.49 9.47
N SER A 46 -1.61 -5.04 8.38
CA SER A 46 -1.52 -4.45 7.05
C SER A 46 -1.83 -2.98 7.23
N GLY A 47 -0.92 -2.10 6.81
CA GLY A 47 -1.16 -0.66 6.85
C GLY A 47 -2.47 -0.32 6.13
N PRO A 48 -3.05 0.85 6.40
CA PRO A 48 -4.30 1.25 5.76
C PRO A 48 -4.18 1.12 4.24
N LEU A 49 -5.19 0.52 3.63
CA LEU A 49 -5.20 0.26 2.20
C LEU A 49 -5.43 1.60 1.50
N ALA A 50 -4.42 2.05 0.76
CA ALA A 50 -4.49 3.28 -0.02
C ALA A 50 -4.65 2.95 -1.51
N LYS A 51 -5.60 3.61 -2.15
CA LYS A 51 -5.84 3.58 -3.60
C LYS A 51 -5.83 5.01 -4.13
N ALA A 52 -5.43 5.18 -5.38
CA ALA A 52 -5.46 6.49 -6.02
C ALA A 52 -5.82 6.38 -7.49
N GLU A 53 -6.50 7.42 -7.97
CA GLU A 53 -6.85 7.62 -9.37
C GLU A 53 -6.38 9.01 -9.82
N PRO A 54 -5.41 9.13 -10.75
CA PRO A 54 -4.57 8.08 -11.33
C PRO A 54 -3.72 7.32 -10.28
N PRO A 55 -3.20 6.11 -10.61
CA PRO A 55 -2.40 5.34 -9.67
C PRO A 55 -1.09 6.06 -9.33
N PHE A 56 -0.64 5.90 -8.08
CA PHE A 56 0.64 6.42 -7.63
C PHE A 56 1.78 5.98 -8.56
N ARG A 57 2.74 6.88 -8.81
CA ARG A 57 3.90 6.56 -9.65
C ARG A 57 4.74 5.43 -9.07
N ALA A 58 4.85 5.36 -7.74
CA ALA A 58 5.57 4.33 -7.02
C ALA A 58 5.18 4.27 -5.53
N GLY A 59 5.68 3.26 -4.83
CA GLY A 59 5.69 3.18 -3.37
C GLY A 59 4.56 2.36 -2.74
N LYS A 60 4.69 2.13 -1.44
CA LYS A 60 3.75 1.34 -0.61
C LYS A 60 3.17 2.13 0.57
N GLY A 61 3.43 3.44 0.66
CA GLY A 61 2.93 4.30 1.72
C GLY A 61 3.62 4.15 3.08
N THR A 62 4.75 3.45 3.15
CA THR A 62 5.49 3.26 4.41
C THR A 62 6.55 4.34 4.60
N LYS A 63 7.11 4.49 5.80
CA LYS A 63 8.16 5.50 6.08
C LYS A 63 9.40 5.34 5.17
N LYS A 64 9.77 4.09 4.87
CA LYS A 64 10.91 3.72 4.02
C LYS A 64 10.57 3.72 2.54
N ASP A 65 9.30 3.51 2.21
CA ASP A 65 8.78 3.39 0.85
C ASP A 65 7.45 4.17 0.72
N PRO A 66 7.51 5.52 0.72
CA PRO A 66 6.33 6.38 0.68
C PRO A 66 5.64 6.33 -0.68
N PHE A 67 4.34 6.62 -0.75
CA PHE A 67 3.65 6.77 -2.02
C PHE A 67 4.16 8.01 -2.76
N VAL A 68 4.56 7.82 -4.02
CA VAL A 68 5.07 8.89 -4.87
C VAL A 68 3.95 9.41 -5.74
N LEU A 69 3.60 10.68 -5.54
CA LEU A 69 2.61 11.40 -6.31
C LEU A 69 3.21 11.90 -7.64
N GLU A 70 2.33 12.17 -8.58
CA GLU A 70 2.64 12.88 -9.80
C GLU A 70 3.16 14.29 -9.49
N ALA A 71 4.17 14.71 -10.25
CA ALA A 71 4.72 16.05 -10.11
C ALA A 71 3.65 17.09 -10.46
N THR A 72 3.59 18.18 -9.70
CA THR A 72 2.66 19.26 -10.00
C THR A 72 3.03 19.94 -11.31
N PRO A 73 2.04 20.49 -12.04
CA PRO A 73 2.36 21.54 -13.00
C PRO A 73 3.08 22.69 -12.29
N MET A 74 3.89 23.44 -13.03
CA MET A 74 4.67 24.56 -12.50
C MET A 74 3.75 25.58 -11.82
N VAL A 75 3.99 25.84 -10.54
CA VAL A 75 3.19 26.75 -9.70
C VAL A 75 3.93 28.08 -9.59
N SER A 76 3.23 29.21 -9.63
CA SER A 76 3.85 30.51 -9.35
C SER A 76 4.10 30.68 -7.84
N ALA A 77 5.13 31.44 -7.47
CA ALA A 77 5.39 31.80 -6.08
C ALA A 77 4.14 32.37 -5.38
N GLY A 78 3.88 31.93 -4.14
CA GLY A 78 2.70 32.30 -3.35
C GLY A 78 1.41 31.65 -3.84
N GLY A 79 1.49 30.78 -4.84
CA GLY A 79 0.37 30.06 -5.42
C GLY A 79 -0.02 28.82 -4.62
N SER A 80 -1.01 28.11 -5.14
CA SER A 80 -1.41 26.81 -4.63
C SER A 80 -1.49 25.77 -5.75
N ALA A 81 -1.22 24.52 -5.40
CA ALA A 81 -1.25 23.38 -6.30
C ALA A 81 -2.14 22.29 -5.73
N LEU A 82 -2.91 21.62 -6.59
CA LEU A 82 -3.65 20.42 -6.22
C LEU A 82 -2.96 19.18 -6.77
N SER A 83 -3.00 18.08 -6.02
CA SER A 83 -2.59 16.78 -6.54
C SER A 83 -3.53 16.34 -7.65
N THR A 84 -2.95 15.68 -8.66
CA THR A 84 -3.72 15.06 -9.74
C THR A 84 -4.53 13.86 -9.20
N GLU A 85 -3.95 13.14 -8.25
CA GLU A 85 -4.55 11.96 -7.64
C GLU A 85 -5.70 12.29 -6.70
N ILE A 86 -6.81 11.58 -6.90
CA ILE A 86 -7.86 11.37 -5.92
C ILE A 86 -7.43 10.17 -5.08
N ILE A 87 -7.14 10.39 -3.80
CA ILE A 87 -6.63 9.38 -2.88
C ILE A 87 -7.77 8.85 -2.02
N THR A 88 -7.95 7.54 -2.03
CA THR A 88 -8.88 6.80 -1.18
C THR A 88 -8.09 6.03 -0.12
N LEU A 89 -8.36 6.29 1.17
CA LEU A 89 -7.82 5.54 2.29
C LEU A 89 -8.93 4.74 2.97
N GLU A 90 -8.72 3.45 3.17
CA GLU A 90 -9.63 2.56 3.89
C GLU A 90 -9.06 2.18 5.26
N GLY A 91 -9.95 2.04 6.25
CA GLY A 91 -9.60 1.71 7.64
C GLY A 91 -9.07 2.89 8.47
N ILE A 92 -9.37 4.13 8.07
CA ILE A 92 -8.92 5.35 8.75
C ILE A 92 -10.12 6.21 9.13
N ASN A 93 -10.10 6.79 10.33
CA ASN A 93 -11.09 7.77 10.77
C ASN A 93 -10.70 9.18 10.28
N ALA A 94 -11.67 9.99 9.85
CA ALA A 94 -11.43 11.38 9.41
C ALA A 94 -10.68 12.22 10.45
N ASN A 95 -10.93 11.96 11.73
CA ASN A 95 -10.23 12.65 12.84
C ASN A 95 -8.72 12.35 12.92
N ASP A 96 -8.22 11.30 12.26
CA ASP A 96 -6.79 10.99 12.23
C ASP A 96 -6.04 11.75 11.13
N ILE A 97 -6.74 12.40 10.21
CA ILE A 97 -6.13 13.23 9.16
C ILE A 97 -5.55 14.49 9.80
N LYS A 98 -4.29 14.78 9.45
CA LYS A 98 -3.58 15.98 9.90
C LYS A 98 -3.12 16.77 8.69
N THR A 99 -3.39 18.07 8.72
CA THR A 99 -2.69 19.06 7.91
C THR A 99 -1.24 19.13 8.37
N VAL A 100 -0.31 19.13 7.43
CA VAL A 100 1.11 19.32 7.71
C VAL A 100 1.45 20.75 7.32
N SER A 101 1.65 21.60 8.32
CA SER A 101 2.15 22.95 8.12
C SER A 101 3.68 22.94 8.22
N GLY A 102 4.32 23.43 7.17
CA GLY A 102 5.76 23.60 7.08
C GLY A 102 6.16 25.07 7.15
N PRO A 103 7.47 25.39 7.20
CA PRO A 103 7.94 26.76 7.23
C PRO A 103 7.57 27.53 5.95
N GLN A 104 7.74 26.90 4.78
CA GLN A 104 7.47 27.53 3.49
C GLN A 104 6.17 27.03 2.84
N PHE A 105 5.80 25.78 3.10
CA PHE A 105 4.68 25.12 2.45
C PHE A 105 3.68 24.55 3.45
N ASP A 106 2.41 24.84 3.23
CA ASP A 106 1.30 24.20 3.92
C ASP A 106 0.69 23.12 3.01
N ILE A 107 0.58 21.90 3.55
CA ILE A 107 -0.04 20.76 2.87
C ILE A 107 -1.35 20.43 3.58
N THR A 108 -2.46 20.77 2.94
CA THR A 108 -3.82 20.54 3.43
C THR A 108 -4.47 19.38 2.69
N VAL A 109 -5.33 18.66 3.40
CA VAL A 109 -6.17 17.62 2.83
C VAL A 109 -7.52 18.24 2.48
N VAL A 110 -7.86 18.22 1.21
CA VAL A 110 -9.14 18.72 0.68
C VAL A 110 -10.02 17.51 0.43
N GLU A 111 -10.98 17.27 1.30
CA GLU A 111 -11.95 16.19 1.16
C GLU A 111 -12.82 16.42 -0.08
N GLN A 112 -12.94 15.40 -0.93
CA GLN A 112 -13.92 15.39 -2.00
C GLN A 112 -15.11 14.57 -1.52
N ILE A 113 -16.18 15.26 -1.13
CA ILE A 113 -17.47 14.61 -0.88
C ILE A 113 -17.92 14.07 -2.24
N THR A 114 -17.77 12.77 -2.44
CA THR A 114 -18.32 12.10 -3.62
C THR A 114 -19.74 11.72 -3.23
N ASP A 115 -20.73 12.11 -4.02
CA ASP A 115 -22.17 12.04 -3.69
C ASP A 115 -22.73 10.61 -3.48
N GLU A 116 -21.89 9.57 -3.49
CA GLU A 116 -22.28 8.17 -3.30
C GLU A 116 -21.63 7.59 -2.04
N ASP A 117 -22.48 7.32 -1.06
CA ASP A 117 -22.26 6.43 0.08
C ASP A 117 -21.13 6.78 1.07
N LEU A 118 -21.42 7.76 1.94
CA LEU A 118 -21.01 7.63 3.34
C LEU A 118 -22.07 6.78 4.06
N SER A 119 -22.04 5.47 3.80
CA SER A 119 -22.45 4.49 4.82
C SER A 119 -21.70 4.85 6.09
N GLN A 120 -22.43 5.19 7.15
CA GLN A 120 -21.94 5.79 8.39
C GLN A 120 -20.89 4.92 9.12
N ASP A 121 -20.65 3.70 8.64
CA ASP A 121 -19.79 2.67 9.24
C ASP A 121 -18.53 2.32 8.44
N ASP A 122 -18.35 2.84 7.22
CA ASP A 122 -17.17 2.52 6.42
C ASP A 122 -16.09 3.58 6.64
N HIS A 123 -15.01 3.20 7.35
CA HIS A 123 -13.80 3.99 7.59
C HIS A 123 -13.02 4.31 6.30
N LYS A 124 -13.69 4.90 5.30
CA LYS A 124 -13.18 5.21 3.97
C LYS A 124 -13.20 6.71 3.76
N ILE A 125 -12.07 7.27 3.34
CA ILE A 125 -11.93 8.71 3.13
C ILE A 125 -11.36 8.94 1.74
N VAL A 126 -12.01 9.82 0.99
CA VAL A 126 -11.61 10.24 -0.35
C VAL A 126 -11.19 11.70 -0.31
N PHE A 127 -9.95 11.99 -0.68
CA PHE A 127 -9.41 13.35 -0.61
C PHE A 127 -8.39 13.63 -1.72
N ARG A 128 -8.13 14.91 -1.91
CA ARG A 128 -6.98 15.41 -2.67
C ARG A 128 -6.06 16.22 -1.77
N LEU A 129 -4.81 16.35 -2.18
CA LEU A 129 -3.82 17.15 -1.45
C LEU A 129 -3.72 18.52 -2.10
N LYS A 130 -3.70 19.57 -1.26
CA LYS A 130 -3.44 20.94 -1.67
C LYS A 130 -2.14 21.40 -1.05
N LEU A 131 -1.23 21.86 -1.89
CA LEU A 131 -0.01 22.58 -1.54
C LEU A 131 -0.28 24.08 -1.59
N GLU A 132 0.21 24.83 -0.62
CA GLU A 132 0.14 26.29 -0.57
C GLU A 132 1.51 26.85 -0.18
N ASP A 133 2.04 27.75 -1.00
CA ASP A 133 3.29 28.47 -0.74
C ASP A 133 3.00 29.69 0.12
N ARG A 134 3.46 29.67 1.36
CA ARG A 134 3.09 30.66 2.39
C ARG A 134 3.99 31.89 2.35
N ASP A 135 5.28 31.69 2.12
CA ASP A 135 6.30 32.71 2.26
C ASP A 135 7.11 32.81 0.94
N PRO A 136 6.54 33.43 -0.10
CA PRO A 136 7.14 33.47 -1.44
C PRO A 136 8.39 34.34 -1.54
N ASP A 137 8.62 35.24 -0.57
CA ASP A 137 9.69 36.23 -0.60
C ASP A 137 11.02 35.73 0.00
N ASP A 138 11.03 34.52 0.56
CA ASP A 138 12.21 33.95 1.25
C ASP A 138 13.26 33.36 0.28
N LEU A 139 12.93 33.20 -1.01
CA LEU A 139 13.80 32.60 -2.03
C LEU A 139 14.17 33.56 -3.15
N ASP A 140 15.40 33.44 -3.65
CA ASP A 140 15.89 34.19 -4.80
C ASP A 140 15.11 33.85 -6.08
N GLU A 141 15.05 34.78 -7.04
CA GLU A 141 14.35 34.58 -8.31
C GLU A 141 14.90 33.37 -9.08
N GLY A 142 14.04 32.36 -9.28
CA GLY A 142 14.45 31.10 -9.91
C GLY A 142 13.33 30.07 -9.97
N VAL A 143 13.58 28.96 -10.65
CA VAL A 143 12.68 27.80 -10.65
C VAL A 143 13.25 26.76 -9.69
N TYR A 144 12.46 26.37 -8.71
CA TYR A 144 12.88 25.43 -7.67
C TYR A 144 12.02 24.17 -7.71
N GLU A 145 12.67 23.04 -7.48
CA GLU A 145 12.01 21.75 -7.32
C GLU A 145 12.10 21.33 -5.86
N PHE A 146 10.95 21.18 -5.21
CA PHE A 146 10.83 20.73 -3.84
C PHE A 146 10.35 19.29 -3.78
N MET A 147 11.12 18.46 -3.09
CA MET A 147 10.71 17.10 -2.76
C MET A 147 10.08 17.08 -1.36
N LEU A 148 8.76 17.17 -1.32
CA LEU A 148 7.98 17.27 -0.10
C LEU A 148 7.64 15.87 0.43
N LYS A 149 8.12 15.56 1.63
CA LYS A 149 7.80 14.31 2.34
C LYS A 149 6.90 14.60 3.52
N PHE A 150 5.71 14.03 3.53
CA PHE A 150 4.73 14.27 4.58
C PHE A 150 3.98 12.98 4.95
N LYS A 151 3.23 13.07 6.06
CA LYS A 151 2.60 11.94 6.72
C LYS A 151 1.12 12.24 6.97
N VAL A 152 0.24 11.40 6.45
CA VAL A 152 -1.21 11.49 6.62
C VAL A 152 -1.68 10.32 7.50
N ALA A 153 -2.71 10.55 8.33
CA ALA A 153 -3.36 9.51 9.13
C ALA A 153 -2.42 8.68 10.03
N ARG A 154 -1.36 9.30 10.56
CA ARG A 154 -0.36 8.69 11.46
C ARG A 154 0.36 7.43 10.94
N ALA A 155 0.12 6.99 9.71
CA ALA A 155 0.72 5.79 9.15
C ALA A 155 1.20 5.96 7.71
N VAL A 156 0.46 6.70 6.88
CA VAL A 156 0.71 6.77 5.44
C VAL A 156 1.68 7.89 5.14
N HIS A 157 2.75 7.56 4.42
CA HIS A 157 3.75 8.54 3.99
C HIS A 157 3.63 8.80 2.50
N PHE A 158 3.72 10.07 2.13
CA PHE A 158 3.68 10.53 0.75
C PHE A 158 4.96 11.30 0.43
N LEU A 159 5.31 11.26 -0.85
CA LEU A 159 6.39 12.00 -1.45
C LEU A 159 5.84 12.72 -2.68
N TRP A 160 6.03 14.03 -2.74
CA TRP A 160 5.51 14.86 -3.80
C TRP A 160 6.59 15.78 -4.33
N LEU A 161 6.80 15.78 -5.65
CA LEU A 161 7.73 16.69 -6.31
C LEU A 161 6.94 17.89 -6.82
N ALA A 162 7.18 19.06 -6.23
CA ALA A 162 6.54 20.31 -6.62
C ALA A 162 7.57 21.23 -7.29
N THR A 163 7.22 21.76 -8.46
CA THR A 163 8.06 22.76 -9.16
C THR A 163 7.41 24.13 -9.04
N ILE A 164 8.14 25.09 -8.49
CA ILE A 164 7.64 26.44 -8.21
C ILE A 164 8.54 27.46 -8.89
N ASP A 165 7.93 28.39 -9.61
CA ASP A 165 8.59 29.48 -10.30
C ASP A 165 8.53 30.77 -9.46
N TYR A 166 9.68 31.15 -8.93
CA TYR A 166 9.94 32.40 -8.21
C TYR A 166 10.51 33.49 -9.12
N ARG A 167 10.63 33.26 -10.43
CA ARG A 167 10.90 34.34 -11.38
C ARG A 167 9.69 35.25 -11.32
N ARG A 168 9.84 36.45 -10.73
CA ARG A 168 8.76 37.44 -10.53
C ARG A 168 7.70 37.40 -11.63
N GLY A 169 6.66 36.61 -11.39
CA GLY A 169 5.40 36.75 -12.10
C GLY A 169 4.68 37.85 -11.37
N SER A 170 4.63 39.03 -12.00
CA SER A 170 3.86 40.19 -11.56
C SER A 170 2.62 39.78 -10.79
N VAL A 171 2.69 39.83 -9.46
CA VAL A 171 1.49 39.98 -8.64
C VAL A 171 0.81 41.20 -9.23
N LEU A 172 -0.43 41.03 -9.67
CA LEU A 172 -1.36 42.13 -9.90
C LEU A 172 -1.55 42.84 -8.56
N GLU A 173 -0.56 43.65 -8.19
CA GLU A 173 -0.68 44.69 -7.19
C GLU A 173 -1.77 45.65 -7.70
N PRO A 174 -2.87 45.87 -6.96
CA PRO A 174 -3.82 46.89 -7.33
C PRO A 174 -3.12 48.24 -7.29
N ALA A 175 -3.03 48.87 -8.46
CA ALA A 175 -2.45 50.17 -8.70
C ALA A 175 -2.82 51.21 -7.62
N LYS A 176 -1.79 51.87 -7.04
CA LYS A 176 -1.83 53.32 -6.81
C LYS A 176 -0.48 53.94 -6.43
N SER A 177 -0.11 54.94 -7.25
CA SER A 177 0.78 56.08 -6.96
C SER A 177 2.29 55.76 -6.88
N LYS A 178 3.20 56.42 -7.59
CA LYS A 178 3.34 57.88 -7.71
C LYS A 178 4.05 58.36 -8.99
N GLU A 179 3.80 59.63 -9.23
CA GLU A 179 4.16 60.58 -10.28
C GLU A 179 5.66 60.86 -10.49
N SER A 180 5.98 61.16 -11.76
CA SER A 180 6.89 62.20 -12.28
C SER A 180 8.33 62.32 -11.77
N VAL A 181 9.30 62.10 -12.68
CA VAL A 181 10.42 63.05 -12.91
C VAL A 181 10.70 63.10 -14.42
N GLU A 182 11.16 64.26 -14.86
CA GLU A 182 10.96 64.95 -16.12
C GLU A 182 12.27 65.11 -16.90
N SER A 183 12.19 64.99 -18.24
CA SER A 183 13.07 65.61 -19.28
C SER A 183 14.57 65.20 -19.30
N SER A 184 15.37 65.25 -20.36
CA SER A 184 15.38 65.89 -21.68
C SER A 184 16.59 65.35 -22.49
N GLN A 185 16.66 65.67 -23.80
CA GLN A 185 17.80 65.53 -24.74
C GLN A 185 18.05 64.10 -25.27
N THR A 186 18.32 63.81 -26.56
CA THR A 186 18.92 64.61 -27.63
C THR A 186 18.65 63.92 -28.98
N GLU A 187 18.22 64.66 -29.99
CA GLU A 187 18.10 64.22 -31.38
C GLU A 187 19.50 64.09 -32.02
N SER A 188 20.12 62.91 -32.08
CA SER A 188 21.26 62.65 -33.01
C SER A 188 21.71 61.17 -33.15
N SER A 189 20.83 60.19 -33.40
CA SER A 189 21.29 58.82 -33.71
C SER A 189 20.45 57.99 -34.68
N VAL A 190 19.63 58.58 -35.56
CA VAL A 190 18.65 57.82 -36.37
C VAL A 190 19.25 56.99 -37.53
N LYS A 191 20.59 56.80 -37.65
CA LYS A 191 21.17 56.00 -38.76
C LYS A 191 22.14 54.88 -38.37
N VAL A 192 22.43 54.66 -37.09
CA VAL A 192 23.28 53.54 -36.64
C VAL A 192 22.47 52.48 -35.88
N ASP A 193 21.35 52.84 -35.27
CA ASP A 193 20.53 51.94 -34.44
C ASP A 193 19.67 50.94 -35.25
N VAL A 194 19.39 51.22 -36.53
CA VAL A 194 18.59 50.30 -37.38
C VAL A 194 19.43 49.10 -37.87
N ALA A 195 20.73 49.29 -38.13
CA ALA A 195 21.60 48.22 -38.61
C ALA A 195 22.07 47.27 -37.49
N ILE A 196 22.19 47.76 -36.25
CA ILE A 196 22.55 46.93 -35.09
C ILE A 196 21.31 46.16 -34.56
N SER A 197 20.10 46.72 -34.70
CA SER A 197 18.85 46.04 -34.32
C SER A 197 18.43 44.93 -35.29
N GLU A 198 18.64 45.05 -36.60
CA GLU A 198 18.38 43.95 -37.54
C GLU A 198 19.35 42.77 -37.37
N ALA A 199 20.63 43.02 -37.09
CA ALA A 199 21.62 41.97 -36.84
C ALA A 199 21.37 41.24 -35.49
N ALA A 200 20.93 41.95 -34.46
CA ALA A 200 20.51 41.35 -33.18
C ALA A 200 19.21 40.53 -33.32
N LEU A 201 18.22 41.02 -34.07
CA LEU A 201 16.97 40.29 -34.36
C LEU A 201 17.19 39.04 -35.22
N ALA A 202 18.17 39.04 -36.13
CA ALA A 202 18.53 37.87 -36.93
C ALA A 202 19.25 36.79 -36.10
N ALA A 203 20.11 37.19 -35.15
CA ALA A 203 20.78 36.27 -34.23
C ALA A 203 19.80 35.64 -33.21
N ASP A 204 18.80 36.39 -32.72
CA ASP A 204 17.75 35.86 -31.85
C ASP A 204 16.79 34.91 -32.59
N ARG A 205 16.49 35.17 -33.87
CA ARG A 205 15.72 34.22 -34.70
C ARG A 205 16.44 32.88 -34.89
N GLN A 206 17.75 32.89 -35.15
CA GLN A 206 18.51 31.64 -35.28
C GLN A 206 18.61 30.85 -33.95
N ARG A 207 18.79 31.53 -32.82
CA ARG A 207 18.80 30.87 -31.49
C ARG A 207 17.44 30.28 -31.12
N SER A 208 16.35 30.99 -31.43
CA SER A 208 14.99 30.48 -31.15
C SER A 208 14.59 29.29 -32.04
N GLU A 209 15.08 29.21 -33.28
CA GLU A 209 14.86 28.05 -34.16
C GLU A 209 15.66 26.80 -33.72
N GLU A 210 16.90 26.98 -33.23
CA GLU A 210 17.70 25.90 -32.65
C GLU A 210 17.14 25.39 -31.31
N GLU A 211 16.60 26.27 -30.46
CA GLU A 211 15.89 25.85 -29.24
C GLU A 211 14.58 25.14 -29.56
N ALA A 212 13.80 25.66 -30.51
CA ALA A 212 12.54 25.02 -30.94
C ALA A 212 12.76 23.63 -31.53
N THR A 213 13.87 23.38 -32.21
CA THR A 213 14.23 22.06 -32.73
C THR A 213 14.73 21.11 -31.63
N LYS A 214 15.50 21.60 -30.65
CA LYS A 214 15.89 20.81 -29.45
C LYS A 214 14.68 20.39 -28.62
N ILE A 215 13.73 21.30 -28.37
CA ILE A 215 12.49 21.01 -27.63
C ILE A 215 11.65 19.96 -28.36
N LYS A 216 11.51 20.05 -29.69
CA LYS A 216 10.79 19.03 -30.49
C LYS A 216 11.47 17.65 -30.43
N LEU A 217 12.80 17.61 -30.41
CA LEU A 217 13.57 16.36 -30.36
C LEU A 217 13.50 15.72 -28.96
N GLU A 218 13.53 16.51 -27.88
CA GLU A 218 13.28 16.02 -26.52
C GLU A 218 11.84 15.51 -26.35
N GLN A 219 10.83 16.24 -26.84
CA GLN A 219 9.45 15.77 -26.77
C GLN A 219 9.23 14.47 -27.56
N ALA A 220 9.90 14.29 -28.71
CA ALA A 220 9.85 13.04 -29.45
C ALA A 220 10.50 11.88 -28.69
N LYS A 221 11.64 12.13 -28.02
CA LYS A 221 12.31 11.13 -27.17
C LYS A 221 11.48 10.77 -25.93
N ALA A 222 10.85 11.75 -25.28
CA ALA A 222 9.97 11.55 -24.14
C ALA A 222 8.75 10.68 -24.54
N LYS A 223 8.07 11.01 -25.65
CA LYS A 223 6.95 10.21 -26.17
C LYS A 223 7.34 8.77 -26.53
N ALA A 224 8.54 8.57 -27.08
CA ALA A 224 9.05 7.22 -27.37
C ALA A 224 9.38 6.43 -26.09
N ALA A 225 9.94 7.09 -25.08
CA ALA A 225 10.22 6.47 -23.77
C ALA A 225 8.93 6.11 -23.02
N ASP A 226 7.90 6.96 -23.08
CA ASP A 226 6.60 6.70 -22.46
C ASP A 226 5.86 5.54 -23.14
N GLN A 227 5.89 5.46 -24.48
CA GLN A 227 5.35 4.30 -25.20
C GLN A 227 6.09 2.99 -24.86
N ALA A 228 7.42 3.03 -24.69
CA ALA A 228 8.18 1.86 -24.29
C ALA A 228 7.83 1.41 -22.86
N LYS A 229 7.70 2.36 -21.92
CA LYS A 229 7.26 2.08 -20.55
C LYS A 229 5.83 1.54 -20.51
N ALA A 230 4.91 2.11 -21.28
CA ALA A 230 3.52 1.63 -21.37
C ALA A 230 3.44 0.19 -21.90
N LYS A 231 4.21 -0.15 -22.95
CA LYS A 231 4.27 -1.52 -23.48
C LYS A 231 4.87 -2.50 -22.48
N ALA A 232 5.92 -2.11 -21.75
CA ALA A 232 6.51 -2.94 -20.69
C ALA A 232 5.56 -3.15 -19.52
N ALA A 233 4.83 -2.11 -19.09
CA ALA A 233 3.82 -2.22 -18.04
C ALA A 233 2.64 -3.10 -18.45
N ALA A 234 2.16 -2.99 -19.70
CA ALA A 234 1.10 -3.85 -20.22
C ALA A 234 1.53 -5.32 -20.30
N ALA A 235 2.76 -5.61 -20.73
CA ALA A 235 3.31 -6.96 -20.74
C ALA A 235 3.47 -7.54 -19.32
N ALA A 236 3.91 -6.73 -18.35
CA ALA A 236 4.02 -7.13 -16.95
C ALA A 236 2.63 -7.40 -16.32
N ALA A 237 1.64 -6.57 -16.63
CA ALA A 237 0.26 -6.77 -16.16
C ALA A 237 -0.34 -8.07 -16.72
N LEU A 238 -0.15 -8.36 -18.01
CA LEU A 238 -0.60 -9.62 -18.62
C LEU A 238 0.11 -10.85 -18.03
N ALA A 239 1.41 -10.74 -17.72
CA ALA A 239 2.14 -11.83 -17.06
C ALA A 239 1.66 -12.05 -15.62
N ALA A 240 1.35 -10.98 -14.89
CA ALA A 240 0.83 -11.06 -13.52
C ALA A 240 -0.58 -11.66 -13.47
N THR A 241 -1.46 -11.30 -14.41
CA THR A 241 -2.80 -11.90 -14.49
C THR A 241 -2.75 -13.37 -14.86
N ALA A 242 -1.89 -13.76 -15.82
CA ALA A 242 -1.68 -15.17 -16.18
C ALA A 242 -1.08 -16.01 -15.04
N ALA A 243 -0.21 -15.44 -14.21
CA ALA A 243 0.32 -16.11 -13.03
C ALA A 243 -0.73 -16.24 -11.92
N ALA A 244 -1.58 -15.21 -11.72
CA ALA A 244 -2.65 -15.23 -10.74
C ALA A 244 -3.74 -16.25 -11.09
N THR A 245 -4.12 -16.37 -12.37
CA THR A 245 -5.10 -17.37 -12.82
C THR A 245 -4.60 -18.80 -12.64
N LYS A 246 -3.32 -19.08 -12.97
CA LYS A 246 -2.71 -20.39 -12.72
C LYS A 246 -2.67 -20.76 -11.24
N ARG A 247 -2.36 -19.81 -10.36
CA ARG A 247 -2.39 -20.05 -8.90
C ARG A 247 -3.79 -20.36 -8.39
N LYS A 248 -4.81 -19.62 -8.84
CA LYS A 248 -6.21 -19.88 -8.46
C LYS A 248 -6.67 -21.27 -8.92
N GLN A 249 -6.31 -21.68 -10.14
CA GLN A 249 -6.65 -23.02 -10.64
C GLN A 249 -5.98 -24.13 -9.82
N ALA A 250 -4.68 -23.98 -9.51
CA ALA A 250 -3.98 -24.95 -8.67
C ALA A 250 -4.54 -25.02 -7.24
N GLU A 251 -4.97 -23.90 -6.67
CA GLU A 251 -5.58 -23.84 -5.34
C GLU A 251 -6.98 -24.48 -5.32
N GLU A 252 -7.79 -24.25 -6.36
CA GLU A 252 -9.11 -24.88 -6.47
C GLU A 252 -8.99 -26.40 -6.66
N GLU A 253 -8.02 -26.86 -7.45
CA GLU A 253 -7.76 -28.29 -7.65
C GLU A 253 -7.26 -28.97 -6.36
N ALA A 254 -6.36 -28.32 -5.61
CA ALA A 254 -5.91 -28.81 -4.31
C ALA A 254 -7.05 -28.88 -3.29
N ARG A 255 -7.95 -27.88 -3.30
CA ARG A 255 -9.13 -27.87 -2.43
C ARG A 255 -10.10 -29.00 -2.76
N ARG A 256 -10.38 -29.23 -4.05
CA ARG A 256 -11.23 -30.36 -4.49
C ARG A 256 -10.65 -31.71 -4.09
N ALA A 257 -9.33 -31.89 -4.21
CA ALA A 257 -8.66 -33.11 -3.79
C ALA A 257 -8.77 -33.33 -2.27
N SER A 258 -8.56 -32.28 -1.47
CA SER A 258 -8.72 -32.35 -0.01
C SER A 258 -10.16 -32.63 0.42
N GLU A 259 -11.16 -32.03 -0.26
CA GLU A 259 -12.57 -32.27 0.02
C GLU A 259 -12.98 -33.71 -0.34
N ALA A 260 -12.45 -34.26 -1.43
CA ALA A 260 -12.66 -35.65 -1.81
C ALA A 260 -12.05 -36.64 -0.79
N GLU A 261 -10.82 -36.41 -0.33
CA GLU A 261 -10.18 -37.26 0.69
C GLU A 261 -10.94 -37.20 2.03
N ALA A 262 -11.40 -36.00 2.43
CA ALA A 262 -12.23 -35.85 3.63
C ALA A 262 -13.55 -36.61 3.52
N ALA A 263 -14.22 -36.54 2.35
CA ALA A 263 -15.46 -37.27 2.11
C ALA A 263 -15.25 -38.80 2.13
N GLU A 264 -14.13 -39.30 1.61
CA GLU A 264 -13.80 -40.73 1.71
C GLU A 264 -13.54 -41.18 3.15
N ARG A 265 -12.84 -40.37 3.96
CA ARG A 265 -12.63 -40.67 5.38
C ARG A 265 -13.94 -40.72 6.18
N ILE A 266 -14.87 -39.82 5.88
CA ILE A 266 -16.18 -39.81 6.53
C ILE A 266 -16.95 -41.09 6.18
N LYS A 267 -16.99 -41.48 4.90
CA LYS A 267 -17.65 -42.72 4.47
C LYS A 267 -17.01 -43.96 5.09
N ALA A 268 -15.69 -44.01 5.20
CA ALA A 268 -15.00 -45.12 5.85
C ALA A 268 -15.34 -45.20 7.36
N MET A 269 -15.40 -44.05 8.04
CA MET A 269 -15.80 -43.97 9.44
C MET A 269 -17.26 -44.39 9.65
N GLU A 270 -18.17 -43.98 8.77
CA GLU A 270 -19.58 -44.40 8.83
C GLU A 270 -19.74 -45.92 8.66
N ALA A 271 -19.03 -46.51 7.71
CA ALA A 271 -19.05 -47.97 7.51
C ALA A 271 -18.49 -48.74 8.72
N GLU A 272 -17.44 -48.22 9.37
CA GLU A 272 -16.89 -48.81 10.60
C GLU A 272 -17.88 -48.74 11.77
N LEU A 273 -18.57 -47.61 11.91
CA LEU A 273 -19.59 -47.42 12.95
C LEU A 273 -20.80 -48.34 12.74
N GLU A 274 -21.25 -48.52 11.49
CA GLU A 274 -22.33 -49.47 11.18
C GLU A 274 -21.93 -50.91 11.45
N ALA A 275 -20.71 -51.32 11.07
CA ALA A 275 -20.19 -52.65 11.37
C ALA A 275 -20.10 -52.90 12.89
N ARG A 276 -19.66 -51.90 13.66
CA ARG A 276 -19.60 -51.97 15.12
C ARG A 276 -20.99 -52.06 15.74
N ARG A 277 -21.99 -51.36 15.19
CA ARG A 277 -23.37 -51.43 15.64
C ARG A 277 -23.98 -52.81 15.41
N LEU A 278 -23.80 -53.38 14.21
CA LEU A 278 -24.27 -54.73 13.90
C LEU A 278 -23.62 -55.80 14.80
N ALA A 279 -22.32 -55.66 15.07
CA ALA A 279 -21.61 -56.58 15.98
C ALA A 279 -22.18 -56.52 17.42
N LEU A 280 -22.54 -55.33 17.90
CA LEU A 280 -23.20 -55.18 19.21
C LEU A 280 -24.60 -55.80 19.22
N GLU A 281 -25.40 -55.58 18.18
CA GLU A 281 -26.73 -56.17 18.05
C GLU A 281 -26.68 -57.72 18.02
N GLU A 282 -25.67 -58.30 17.37
CA GLU A 282 -25.48 -59.76 17.35
C GLU A 282 -25.07 -60.31 18.73
N MET A 283 -24.23 -59.59 19.47
CA MET A 283 -23.82 -59.97 20.83
C MET A 283 -24.99 -59.91 21.80
N ASP A 284 -25.82 -58.88 21.73
CA ASP A 284 -27.05 -58.75 22.53
C ASP A 284 -28.04 -59.87 22.21
N ALA A 285 -28.22 -60.20 20.92
CA ALA A 285 -29.09 -61.30 20.51
C ALA A 285 -28.59 -62.66 21.03
N LYS A 286 -27.26 -62.89 21.03
CA LYS A 286 -26.65 -64.10 21.61
C LYS A 286 -26.82 -64.16 23.12
N GLN A 287 -26.72 -63.02 23.82
CA GLN A 287 -26.97 -62.95 25.26
C GLN A 287 -28.43 -63.30 25.60
N ARG A 288 -29.40 -62.70 24.90
CA ARG A 288 -30.82 -63.02 25.10
C ARG A 288 -31.14 -64.49 24.87
N LYS A 289 -30.59 -65.11 23.83
CA LYS A 289 -30.76 -66.56 23.58
C LYS A 289 -30.17 -67.42 24.70
N LYS A 290 -29.02 -67.05 25.25
CA LYS A 290 -28.43 -67.74 26.40
C LYS A 290 -29.30 -67.60 27.64
N GLU A 291 -29.87 -66.42 27.89
CA GLU A 291 -30.78 -66.17 29.00
C GLU A 291 -32.08 -66.99 28.86
N GLU A 292 -32.66 -67.05 27.65
CA GLU A 292 -33.84 -67.88 27.36
C GLU A 292 -33.57 -69.38 27.54
N GLU A 293 -32.41 -69.89 27.12
CA GLU A 293 -32.04 -71.30 27.36
C GLU A 293 -31.83 -71.59 28.85
N LEU A 294 -31.21 -70.67 29.60
CA LEU A 294 -31.04 -70.83 31.04
C LEU A 294 -32.40 -70.87 31.77
N LEU A 295 -33.35 -70.02 31.38
CA LEU A 295 -34.72 -70.05 31.91
C LEU A 295 -35.41 -71.38 31.59
N ARG A 296 -35.27 -71.89 30.36
CA ARG A 296 -35.87 -73.16 29.95
C ARG A 296 -35.28 -74.37 30.68
N VAL A 297 -33.99 -74.35 31.00
CA VAL A 297 -33.34 -75.40 31.80
C VAL A 297 -33.76 -75.30 33.27
N ALA A 298 -33.97 -74.09 33.80
CA ALA A 298 -34.43 -73.88 35.17
C ALA A 298 -35.90 -74.29 35.40
N GLU A 299 -36.75 -74.26 34.37
CA GLU A 299 -38.15 -74.71 34.43
C GLU A 299 -38.34 -76.24 34.26
N ARG A 300 -37.27 -76.99 33.96
CA ARG A 300 -37.27 -78.45 33.82
C ARG A 300 -36.81 -79.16 35.08
#